data_AF-A0A6G8FYC6-F1
#
_entry.id   AF-A0A6G8FYC6-F1
#
_cell.length_a   1.000
_cell.length_b   1.000
_cell.length_c   1.000
_cell.angle_alpha   90.00
_cell.angle_beta   90.00
_cell.angle_gamma   90.00
#
_symmetry.space_group_name_H-M   'P 1'
#
loop_
_entity.id
_entity.type
_entity.pdbx_description
1 polymer ?
#
loop_
_entity_poly.entity_id
_entity_poly.type
_entity_poly.pdbx_seq_one_letter_code
_entity_poly.pdbx_strand_id
1 'polypeptide(L)'
;MDRRGTIAVAAAALTAGALALSPAASQADGRHRPPPTPTPTRVLIVLFDQMVPQYADQFAMPNFRALRDSGTSFAQAHLGYMASETVMAHNVITSGLEPRHMGWTDEAFRDHANVFGKGVDQMHITGDLSLADFTLLEKRDGVAYPKLADYLHARYPGTSFITVGEKSYAVESATGASGDIAVRLSSRRSNVTGDAPTGCRNLSIPGVPGNGQWRSPAGKNVPAYLNRPDPTDPTLCGRYFINADKNNDYGTKAAFPSWLYPGEGNRFVPGNDPAHLGGDTWAADAAIEMMHHENWSGMFVTLGGIDKAAHMWGAQADTAPRTAPPWPG
;
A
#
# COMPACT_ATOMS: atom_id res chain seq x y z
N MET A 1 69.46 39.17 0.39
CA MET A 1 69.89 37.78 0.64
C MET A 1 68.80 36.89 0.06
N ASP A 2 68.65 36.66 -1.24
CA ASP A 2 69.57 36.39 -2.35
C ASP A 2 70.06 34.92 -2.45
N ARG A 3 69.91 34.37 -3.67
CA ARG A 3 70.28 33.05 -4.26
C ARG A 3 69.23 31.91 -4.17
N ARG A 4 68.61 31.42 -5.25
CA ARG A 4 69.00 30.90 -6.60
C ARG A 4 69.58 29.46 -6.61
N GLY A 5 69.05 28.66 -7.57
CA GLY A 5 69.68 27.50 -8.23
C GLY A 5 69.37 26.15 -7.58
N THR A 6 69.10 25.04 -8.28
CA THR A 6 69.70 24.61 -9.55
C THR A 6 68.85 23.55 -10.25
N ILE A 7 68.76 23.64 -11.58
CA ILE A 7 68.29 22.60 -12.51
C ILE A 7 69.41 21.56 -12.68
N ALA A 8 69.07 20.28 -12.72
CA ALA A 8 69.95 19.25 -13.30
C ALA A 8 69.13 18.32 -14.21
N VAL A 9 69.42 18.42 -15.50
CA VAL A 9 69.09 17.47 -16.55
C VAL A 9 70.13 16.33 -16.49
N ALA A 10 69.69 15.09 -16.59
CA ALA A 10 70.57 13.97 -16.93
C ALA A 10 69.82 12.93 -17.76
N ALA A 11 70.53 12.43 -18.76
CA ALA A 11 70.04 11.80 -19.97
C ALA A 11 69.82 10.28 -19.87
N ALA A 12 68.90 9.83 -20.72
CA ALA A 12 68.76 8.55 -21.42
C ALA A 12 69.69 7.37 -21.07
N ALA A 13 69.07 6.20 -20.89
CA ALA A 13 69.55 4.95 -21.47
C ALA A 13 68.35 4.10 -21.93
N LEU A 14 68.20 4.00 -23.26
CA LEU A 14 67.32 3.05 -23.93
C LEU A 14 67.92 1.65 -23.80
N THR A 15 67.25 0.76 -23.08
CA THR A 15 67.44 -0.69 -23.21
C THR A 15 66.25 -1.28 -23.94
N ALA A 16 66.44 -1.54 -25.24
CA ALA A 16 65.56 -2.36 -26.05
C ALA A 16 65.73 -3.84 -25.62
N GLY A 17 64.92 -4.27 -24.66
CA GLY A 17 64.76 -5.68 -24.33
C GLY A 17 63.74 -6.31 -25.27
N ALA A 18 64.21 -7.15 -26.19
CA ALA A 18 63.35 -8.04 -26.97
C ALA A 18 62.69 -9.06 -26.03
N LEU A 19 61.48 -8.76 -25.56
CA LEU A 19 60.62 -9.74 -24.92
C LEU A 19 59.97 -10.58 -26.02
N ALA A 20 60.41 -11.83 -26.10
CA ALA A 20 59.74 -12.88 -26.85
C ALA A 20 58.30 -12.99 -26.35
N LEU A 21 57.35 -12.59 -27.18
CA LEU A 21 55.93 -12.86 -27.00
C LEU A 21 55.72 -14.36 -27.17
N SER A 22 55.86 -15.13 -26.08
CA SER A 22 55.21 -16.43 -26.00
C SER A 22 53.70 -16.16 -26.06
N PRO A 23 52.95 -16.79 -26.98
CA PRO A 23 51.50 -16.79 -26.89
C PRO A 23 51.15 -17.61 -25.66
N ALA A 24 51.02 -16.96 -24.52
CA ALA A 24 50.25 -17.50 -23.42
C ALA A 24 48.84 -17.64 -23.97
N ALA A 25 48.50 -18.86 -24.40
CA ALA A 25 47.13 -19.26 -24.57
C ALA A 25 46.47 -19.02 -23.22
N SER A 26 45.78 -17.88 -23.09
CA SER A 26 44.77 -17.67 -22.08
C SER A 26 43.77 -18.79 -22.29
N GLN A 27 43.95 -19.90 -21.56
CA GLN A 27 42.87 -20.81 -21.28
C GLN A 27 41.82 -19.91 -20.64
N ALA A 28 40.83 -19.53 -21.46
CA ALA A 28 39.60 -18.95 -21.00
C ALA A 28 39.06 -19.97 -20.00
N ASP A 29 39.31 -19.68 -18.74
CA ASP A 29 38.81 -20.41 -17.59
C ASP A 29 37.31 -20.47 -17.83
N GLY A 30 36.84 -21.64 -18.29
CA GLY A 30 35.46 -21.93 -18.67
C GLY A 30 34.59 -21.97 -17.44
N ARG A 31 34.72 -20.96 -16.56
CA ARG A 31 33.84 -20.68 -15.45
C ARG A 31 32.48 -20.50 -16.09
N HIS A 32 31.70 -21.56 -15.95
CA HIS A 32 30.31 -21.67 -16.30
C HIS A 32 29.63 -20.41 -15.77
N ARG A 33 29.43 -19.40 -16.64
CA ARG A 33 28.72 -18.20 -16.26
C ARG A 33 27.33 -18.71 -15.91
N PRO A 34 26.86 -18.57 -14.66
CA PRO A 34 25.55 -19.06 -14.30
C PRO A 34 24.56 -18.48 -15.33
N PRO A 35 23.62 -19.31 -15.82
CA PRO A 35 22.66 -18.84 -16.81
C PRO A 35 22.01 -17.56 -16.29
N PRO A 36 21.80 -16.54 -17.15
CA PRO A 36 21.20 -15.29 -16.72
C PRO A 36 19.88 -15.59 -16.02
N THR A 37 19.75 -15.13 -14.78
CA THR A 37 18.50 -15.27 -14.03
C THR A 37 17.38 -14.63 -14.85
N PRO A 38 16.25 -15.32 -15.07
CA PRO A 38 15.14 -14.75 -15.79
C PRO A 38 14.72 -13.42 -15.18
N THR A 39 14.55 -12.38 -16.00
CA THR A 39 14.04 -11.09 -15.52
C THR A 39 12.61 -11.29 -15.01
N PRO A 40 12.27 -10.85 -13.79
CA PRO A 40 10.89 -10.89 -13.30
C PRO A 40 9.94 -10.15 -14.25
N THR A 41 8.75 -10.72 -14.47
CA THR A 41 7.70 -10.13 -15.32
C THR A 41 6.55 -9.54 -14.53
N ARG A 42 6.61 -9.67 -13.20
CA ARG A 42 5.56 -9.29 -12.25
C ARG A 42 6.18 -8.64 -11.02
N VAL A 43 5.55 -7.59 -10.52
CA VAL A 43 5.93 -6.90 -9.29
C VAL A 43 4.75 -6.89 -8.32
N LEU A 44 4.96 -7.43 -7.13
CA LEU A 44 4.00 -7.38 -6.03
C LEU A 44 4.56 -6.47 -4.92
N ILE A 45 3.79 -5.45 -4.55
CA ILE A 45 4.04 -4.59 -3.40
C ILE A 45 3.00 -4.95 -2.34
N VAL A 46 3.45 -5.33 -1.15
CA VAL A 46 2.60 -5.52 0.02
C VAL A 46 2.98 -4.47 1.06
N LEU A 47 2.06 -3.57 1.36
CA LEU A 47 2.25 -2.48 2.31
C LEU A 47 1.39 -2.73 3.55
N PHE A 48 2.05 -2.82 4.70
CA PHE A 48 1.39 -2.87 6.01
C PHE A 48 1.32 -1.45 6.55
N ASP A 49 0.11 -0.89 6.61
CA ASP A 49 -0.10 0.49 7.03
C ASP A 49 0.29 0.67 8.51
N GLN A 50 0.97 1.79 8.81
CA GLN A 50 1.55 2.10 10.12
C GLN A 50 2.52 1.03 10.70
N MET A 51 3.02 0.09 9.89
CA MET A 51 4.01 -0.88 10.35
C MET A 51 5.37 -0.24 10.59
N VAL A 52 5.90 -0.38 11.80
CA VAL A 52 7.31 -0.08 12.11
C VAL A 52 8.14 -1.36 12.16
N PRO A 53 9.45 -1.32 11.86
CA PRO A 53 10.28 -2.52 11.73
C PRO A 53 10.27 -3.43 12.98
N GLN A 54 10.14 -2.85 14.18
CA GLN A 54 10.17 -3.57 15.45
C GLN A 54 8.96 -4.50 15.63
N TYR A 55 7.83 -4.20 14.99
CA TYR A 55 6.59 -4.97 15.13
C TYR A 55 6.74 -6.41 14.66
N ALA A 56 7.53 -6.63 13.59
CA ALA A 56 7.79 -7.98 13.10
C ALA A 56 8.37 -8.88 14.20
N ASP A 57 9.33 -8.36 14.97
CA ASP A 57 10.04 -9.09 16.02
C ASP A 57 9.25 -9.16 17.35
N GLN A 58 8.44 -8.14 17.63
CA GLN A 58 7.65 -8.09 18.84
C GLN A 58 6.38 -8.95 18.79
N PHE A 59 5.66 -8.91 17.67
CA PHE A 59 4.36 -9.58 17.54
C PHE A 59 4.47 -10.96 16.89
N ALA A 60 5.66 -11.56 16.89
CA ALA A 60 5.86 -12.91 16.35
C ALA A 60 5.24 -13.08 14.96
N MET A 61 5.68 -12.29 13.97
CA MET A 61 5.19 -12.37 12.58
C MET A 61 6.09 -13.27 11.72
N PRO A 62 6.02 -14.62 11.82
CA PRO A 62 7.00 -15.52 11.21
C PRO A 62 7.05 -15.40 9.68
N ASN A 63 5.92 -15.21 9.02
CA ASN A 63 5.87 -15.07 7.57
C ASN A 63 6.55 -13.79 7.08
N PHE A 64 6.34 -12.67 7.79
CA PHE A 64 7.01 -11.41 7.48
C PHE A 64 8.53 -11.54 7.73
N ARG A 65 8.93 -12.13 8.86
CA ARG A 65 10.35 -12.36 9.16
C ARG A 65 11.01 -13.25 8.11
N ALA A 66 10.36 -14.35 7.73
CA ALA A 66 10.87 -15.22 6.67
C ALA A 66 11.11 -14.45 5.37
N LEU A 67 10.17 -13.56 4.96
CA LEU A 67 10.36 -12.71 3.77
C LEU A 67 11.50 -11.70 3.94
N ARG A 68 11.57 -11.00 5.09
CA ARG A 68 12.61 -10.04 5.43
C ARG A 68 14.01 -10.69 5.42
N ASP A 69 14.12 -11.85 6.06
CA ASP A 69 15.39 -12.53 6.33
C ASP A 69 15.89 -13.32 5.10
N SER A 70 14.99 -13.74 4.20
CA SER A 70 15.36 -14.40 2.94
C SER A 70 15.60 -13.43 1.77
N GLY A 71 15.13 -12.19 1.89
CA GLY A 71 15.22 -11.16 0.86
C GLY A 71 16.35 -10.16 1.08
N THR A 72 16.28 -9.04 0.34
CA THR A 72 17.10 -7.85 0.61
C THR A 72 16.35 -6.96 1.60
N SER A 73 16.92 -6.75 2.79
CA SER A 73 16.33 -5.92 3.83
C SER A 73 17.12 -4.62 4.03
N PHE A 74 16.41 -3.51 4.13
CA PHE A 74 16.98 -2.18 4.39
C PHE A 74 16.61 -1.73 5.81
N ALA A 75 17.47 -2.03 6.78
CA ALA A 75 17.22 -1.77 8.20
C ALA A 75 17.17 -0.28 8.59
N GLN A 76 17.58 0.62 7.69
CA GLN A 76 17.62 2.07 7.88
C GLN A 76 16.89 2.77 6.72
N ALA A 77 15.72 2.24 6.33
CA ALA A 77 14.86 2.88 5.37
C ALA A 77 14.10 4.04 6.03
N HIS A 78 14.04 5.18 5.35
CA HIS A 78 13.34 6.39 5.81
C HIS A 78 12.43 6.90 4.69
N LEU A 79 11.30 7.51 5.07
CA LEU A 79 10.38 8.11 4.10
C LEU A 79 11.00 9.34 3.41
N GLY A 80 11.82 10.12 4.13
CA GLY A 80 12.47 11.32 3.57
C GLY A 80 11.57 12.55 3.47
N TYR A 81 10.36 12.51 4.02
CA TYR A 81 9.40 13.63 4.09
C TYR A 81 8.64 13.62 5.41
N MET A 82 8.02 14.75 5.76
CA MET A 82 7.38 14.95 7.07
C MET A 82 5.94 14.42 7.16
N ALA A 83 5.14 14.57 6.10
CA ALA A 83 3.76 14.11 6.05
C ALA A 83 3.71 12.57 5.90
N SER A 84 4.06 11.85 6.97
CA SER A 84 4.12 10.39 7.06
C SER A 84 2.72 9.77 7.19
N GLU A 85 1.84 10.11 6.26
CA GLU A 85 0.43 9.73 6.28
C GLU A 85 0.14 8.71 5.19
N THR A 86 -0.90 7.89 5.40
CA THR A 86 -1.27 6.81 4.49
C THR A 86 -1.45 7.32 3.06
N VAL A 87 -2.25 8.38 2.84
CA VAL A 87 -2.56 8.92 1.51
C VAL A 87 -1.32 9.42 0.75
N MET A 88 -0.33 9.93 1.49
CA MET A 88 0.94 10.39 0.91
C MET A 88 1.84 9.21 0.57
N ALA A 89 2.06 8.30 1.51
CA ALA A 89 2.96 7.16 1.35
C ALA A 89 2.52 6.25 0.19
N HIS A 90 1.22 6.02 0.02
CA HIS A 90 0.69 5.20 -1.05
C HIS A 90 0.99 5.78 -2.44
N ASN A 91 0.88 7.10 -2.59
CA ASN A 91 1.24 7.80 -3.82
C ASN A 91 2.76 7.88 -4.03
N VAL A 92 3.56 8.08 -2.97
CA VAL A 92 5.03 8.06 -3.03
C VAL A 92 5.55 6.71 -3.52
N ILE A 93 5.06 5.61 -2.96
CA ILE A 93 5.56 4.28 -3.32
C ILE A 93 5.26 3.95 -4.78
N THR A 94 4.08 4.32 -5.29
CA THR A 94 3.73 4.03 -6.69
C THR A 94 4.30 5.02 -7.69
N SER A 95 4.61 6.27 -7.31
CA SER A 95 5.22 7.25 -8.21
C SER A 95 6.74 7.28 -8.16
N GLY A 96 7.35 6.88 -7.03
CA GLY A 96 8.76 7.08 -6.75
C GLY A 96 9.15 8.54 -6.53
N LEU A 97 8.19 9.44 -6.31
CA LEU A 97 8.41 10.87 -6.13
C LEU A 97 8.35 11.28 -4.66
N GLU A 98 9.08 12.33 -4.30
CA GLU A 98 8.87 13.02 -3.02
C GLU A 98 7.61 13.91 -3.09
N PRO A 99 6.91 14.17 -1.97
CA PRO A 99 5.71 15.01 -1.94
C PRO A 99 5.83 16.37 -2.64
N ARG A 100 7.00 17.02 -2.55
CA ARG A 100 7.28 18.30 -3.25
C ARG A 100 7.22 18.22 -4.79
N HIS A 101 7.03 17.03 -5.35
CA HIS A 101 6.92 16.77 -6.78
C HIS A 101 5.56 16.20 -7.19
N MET A 102 4.58 16.22 -6.27
CA MET A 102 3.21 15.77 -6.45
C MET A 102 2.23 16.95 -6.46
N GLY A 103 0.95 16.71 -6.73
CA GLY A 103 -0.08 17.75 -6.67
C GLY A 103 -0.73 17.97 -5.30
N TRP A 104 -0.38 17.18 -4.29
CA TRP A 104 -0.75 17.40 -2.88
C TRP A 104 0.35 16.90 -1.95
N THR A 105 0.32 17.30 -0.68
CA THR A 105 1.42 17.03 0.27
C THR A 105 0.98 16.59 1.68
N ASP A 106 -0.32 16.49 1.94
CA ASP A 106 -0.88 16.31 3.29
C ASP A 106 -2.30 15.68 3.26
N GLU A 107 -2.78 15.21 4.41
CA GLU A 107 -4.15 14.79 4.69
C GLU A 107 -5.17 15.94 4.55
N ALA A 108 -4.70 17.19 4.69
CA ALA A 108 -5.48 18.39 4.41
C ALA A 108 -4.95 19.15 3.18
N PHE A 109 -5.75 19.19 2.10
CA PHE A 109 -5.41 19.90 0.87
C PHE A 109 -6.16 21.22 0.74
N ARG A 110 -5.43 22.33 0.58
CA ARG A 110 -5.98 23.65 0.25
C ARG A 110 -6.00 23.83 -1.26
N ASP A 111 -7.19 23.85 -1.85
CA ASP A 111 -7.39 23.97 -3.30
C ASP A 111 -7.30 25.43 -3.79
N HIS A 112 -6.08 25.97 -3.79
CA HIS A 112 -5.80 27.33 -4.28
C HIS A 112 -6.20 27.54 -5.75
N ALA A 113 -6.11 26.50 -6.57
CA ALA A 113 -6.36 26.57 -8.01
C ALA A 113 -7.80 26.21 -8.38
N ASN A 114 -8.67 25.92 -7.40
CA ASN A 114 -10.03 25.45 -7.62
C ASN A 114 -10.08 24.23 -8.58
N VAL A 115 -9.12 23.31 -8.44
CA VAL A 115 -8.98 22.08 -9.21
C VAL A 115 -10.27 21.25 -9.16
N PHE A 116 -10.97 21.26 -8.03
CA PHE A 116 -12.22 20.51 -7.86
C PHE A 116 -13.48 21.30 -8.24
N GLY A 117 -13.37 22.59 -8.59
CA GLY A 117 -14.52 23.43 -8.91
C GLY A 117 -15.41 23.76 -7.70
N LYS A 118 -14.92 23.56 -6.46
CA LYS A 118 -15.68 23.76 -5.20
C LYS A 118 -15.48 25.15 -4.57
N GLY A 119 -14.60 25.96 -5.14
CA GLY A 119 -14.22 27.29 -4.68
C GLY A 119 -12.71 27.39 -4.46
N VAL A 120 -12.16 28.59 -4.73
CA VAL A 120 -10.75 28.90 -4.43
C VAL A 120 -10.51 28.82 -2.92
N ASP A 121 -9.36 28.25 -2.54
CA ASP A 121 -8.89 28.09 -1.16
C ASP A 121 -9.74 27.19 -0.26
N GLN A 122 -10.65 26.41 -0.85
CA GLN A 122 -11.41 25.40 -0.10
C GLN A 122 -10.46 24.34 0.47
N MET A 123 -10.76 23.90 1.70
CA MET A 123 -10.04 22.82 2.37
C MET A 123 -10.72 21.49 2.06
N HIS A 124 -9.93 20.50 1.70
CA HIS A 124 -10.37 19.14 1.42
C HIS A 124 -9.60 18.15 2.29
N ILE A 125 -10.30 17.16 2.83
CA ILE A 125 -9.68 16.02 3.49
C ILE A 125 -9.30 15.04 2.38
N THR A 126 -8.02 14.78 2.18
CA THR A 126 -7.57 13.91 1.08
C THR A 126 -8.02 12.47 1.25
N GLY A 127 -8.30 12.05 2.50
CA GLY A 127 -8.95 10.78 2.82
C GLY A 127 -10.38 10.61 2.27
N ASP A 128 -11.06 11.72 1.93
CA ASP A 128 -12.42 11.72 1.38
C ASP A 128 -12.45 11.87 -0.15
N LEU A 129 -11.28 12.07 -0.78
CA LEU A 129 -11.17 12.23 -2.22
C LEU A 129 -11.45 10.91 -2.94
N SER A 130 -12.13 11.04 -4.08
CA SER A 130 -12.38 9.93 -4.98
C SER A 130 -11.18 9.68 -5.91
N LEU A 131 -11.17 8.53 -6.59
CA LEU A 131 -10.21 8.26 -7.66
C LEU A 131 -10.19 9.34 -8.75
N ALA A 132 -11.35 9.92 -9.07
CA ALA A 132 -11.43 11.01 -10.05
C ALA A 132 -10.75 12.27 -9.50
N ASP A 133 -10.93 12.57 -8.22
CA ASP A 133 -10.25 13.69 -7.57
C ASP A 133 -8.73 13.48 -7.53
N PHE A 134 -8.25 12.28 -7.19
CA PHE A 134 -6.82 11.96 -7.26
C PHE A 134 -6.27 12.08 -8.68
N THR A 135 -7.02 11.64 -9.70
CA THR A 135 -6.62 11.83 -11.12
C THR A 135 -6.46 13.31 -11.48
N LEU A 136 -7.23 14.22 -10.86
CA LEU A 136 -7.04 15.66 -11.04
C LEU A 136 -5.78 16.17 -10.34
N LEU A 137 -5.49 15.67 -9.13
CA LEU A 137 -4.32 16.03 -8.33
C LEU A 137 -3.01 15.34 -8.75
N GLU A 138 -3.06 14.31 -9.58
CA GLU A 138 -1.87 13.59 -10.08
C GLU A 138 -1.13 14.38 -11.18
N LYS A 139 -0.95 15.68 -10.92
CA LYS A 139 -0.32 16.64 -11.79
C LYS A 139 0.57 17.54 -10.96
N ARG A 140 1.76 17.81 -11.49
CA ARG A 140 2.65 18.85 -11.00
C ARG A 140 2.69 19.96 -12.04
N ASP A 141 2.39 21.19 -11.64
CA ASP A 141 2.38 22.34 -12.54
C ASP A 141 1.52 22.12 -13.80
N GLY A 142 0.40 21.39 -13.63
CA GLY A 142 -0.52 21.01 -14.71
C GLY A 142 -0.10 19.79 -15.55
N VAL A 143 1.09 19.24 -15.32
CA VAL A 143 1.63 18.08 -16.05
C VAL A 143 1.48 16.81 -15.23
N ALA A 144 0.87 15.77 -15.79
CA ALA A 144 0.75 14.48 -15.12
C ALA A 144 2.13 13.85 -14.87
N TYR A 145 2.32 13.26 -13.69
CA TYR A 145 3.53 12.50 -13.39
C TYR A 145 3.27 10.99 -13.54
N PRO A 146 4.25 10.22 -14.03
CA PRO A 146 4.08 8.78 -14.21
C PRO A 146 4.05 8.05 -12.86
N LYS A 147 3.35 6.92 -12.85
CA LYS A 147 3.39 5.92 -11.78
C LYS A 147 3.93 4.59 -12.28
N LEU A 148 4.13 3.66 -11.37
CA LEU A 148 4.58 2.30 -11.64
C LEU A 148 3.74 1.61 -12.73
N ALA A 149 2.42 1.84 -12.74
CA ALA A 149 1.53 1.34 -13.78
C ALA A 149 1.95 1.80 -15.19
N ASP A 150 2.29 3.08 -15.38
CA ASP A 150 2.72 3.62 -16.68
C ASP A 150 3.98 2.91 -17.20
N TYR A 151 4.96 2.70 -16.32
CA TYR A 151 6.19 2.00 -16.66
C TYR A 151 5.95 0.53 -16.99
N LEU A 152 5.09 -0.14 -16.22
CA LEU A 152 4.75 -1.55 -16.43
C LEU A 152 3.95 -1.75 -17.72
N HIS A 153 3.00 -0.87 -18.04
CA HIS A 153 2.25 -0.94 -19.29
C HIS A 153 3.13 -0.68 -20.52
N ALA A 154 4.09 0.24 -20.40
CA ALA A 154 5.08 0.45 -21.47
C ALA A 154 5.95 -0.79 -21.69
N ARG A 155 6.32 -1.51 -20.62
CA ARG A 155 7.21 -2.69 -20.70
C ARG A 155 6.48 -3.98 -21.05
N TYR A 156 5.24 -4.14 -20.57
CA TYR A 156 4.39 -5.31 -20.68
C TYR A 156 2.97 -4.90 -21.15
N PRO A 157 2.81 -4.48 -22.42
CA PRO A 157 1.51 -4.04 -22.92
C PRO A 157 0.43 -5.11 -22.78
N GLY A 158 -0.79 -4.69 -22.45
CA GLY A 158 -1.94 -5.59 -22.28
C GLY A 158 -1.96 -6.37 -20.96
N THR A 159 -1.07 -6.03 -20.03
CA THR A 159 -1.16 -6.48 -18.63
C THR A 159 -1.80 -5.41 -17.75
N SER A 160 -2.34 -5.82 -16.60
CA SER A 160 -2.97 -4.93 -15.63
C SER A 160 -2.03 -4.53 -14.49
N PHE A 161 -2.20 -3.30 -14.00
CA PHE A 161 -1.81 -2.87 -12.67
C PHE A 161 -3.02 -2.89 -11.72
N ILE A 162 -2.90 -3.62 -10.62
CA ILE A 162 -4.00 -3.89 -9.68
C ILE A 162 -3.69 -3.30 -8.31
N THR A 163 -4.63 -2.60 -7.69
CA THR A 163 -4.52 -2.13 -6.31
C THR A 163 -5.67 -2.69 -5.47
N VAL A 164 -5.38 -3.16 -4.27
CA VAL A 164 -6.40 -3.69 -3.35
C VAL A 164 -6.11 -3.41 -1.88
N GLY A 165 -7.16 -3.12 -1.11
CA GLY A 165 -7.08 -2.90 0.34
C GLY A 165 -8.36 -2.32 0.94
N GLU A 166 -8.40 -2.09 2.25
CA GLU A 166 -9.64 -1.76 2.98
C GLU A 166 -10.00 -0.26 2.95
N LYS A 167 -8.99 0.60 2.74
CA LYS A 167 -9.07 2.07 2.74
C LYS A 167 -9.25 2.59 1.32
N SER A 168 -10.30 3.38 1.08
CA SER A 168 -10.57 3.97 -0.24
C SER A 168 -9.42 4.83 -0.72
N TYR A 169 -9.02 5.84 0.06
CA TYR A 169 -7.97 6.78 -0.33
C TYR A 169 -6.60 6.12 -0.51
N ALA A 170 -6.28 5.07 0.25
CA ALA A 170 -5.05 4.30 0.10
C ALA A 170 -5.02 3.60 -1.26
N VAL A 171 -6.12 2.94 -1.62
CA VAL A 171 -6.28 2.25 -2.91
C VAL A 171 -6.36 3.24 -4.06
N GLU A 172 -7.12 4.32 -3.91
CA GLU A 172 -7.39 5.28 -4.97
C GLU A 172 -6.15 6.13 -5.30
N SER A 173 -5.41 6.60 -4.28
CA SER A 173 -4.14 7.33 -4.49
C SER A 173 -3.02 6.44 -5.03
N ALA A 174 -2.94 5.16 -4.65
CA ALA A 174 -1.96 4.24 -5.22
C ALA A 174 -2.28 3.88 -6.69
N THR A 175 -3.56 3.66 -7.01
CA THR A 175 -4.03 3.32 -8.37
C THR A 175 -3.83 4.49 -9.33
N GLY A 176 -4.29 5.66 -8.92
CA GLY A 176 -4.29 6.85 -9.76
C GLY A 176 -4.95 6.70 -11.12
N ALA A 177 -4.58 7.57 -12.05
CA ALA A 177 -5.11 7.60 -13.40
C ALA A 177 -4.77 6.32 -14.19
N SER A 178 -3.56 5.81 -14.03
CA SER A 178 -2.97 4.76 -14.88
C SER A 178 -3.19 3.33 -14.40
N GLY A 179 -3.60 3.08 -13.15
CA GLY A 179 -3.93 1.73 -12.68
C GLY A 179 -5.27 1.20 -13.23
N ASP A 180 -5.38 -0.09 -13.51
CA ASP A 180 -6.53 -0.67 -14.24
C ASP A 180 -7.64 -1.14 -13.32
N ILE A 181 -7.27 -1.77 -12.21
CA ILE A 181 -8.21 -2.38 -11.25
C ILE A 181 -7.92 -1.80 -9.86
N ALA A 182 -8.95 -1.27 -9.21
CA ALA A 182 -8.88 -0.76 -7.85
C ALA A 182 -10.00 -1.38 -7.02
N VAL A 183 -9.65 -2.22 -6.06
CA VAL A 183 -10.61 -2.95 -5.22
C VAL A 183 -10.47 -2.51 -3.77
N ARG A 184 -11.54 -1.94 -3.22
CA ARG A 184 -11.62 -1.56 -1.83
C ARG A 184 -12.99 -1.88 -1.23
N LEU A 185 -13.11 -1.73 0.08
CA LEU A 185 -14.42 -1.89 0.74
C LEU A 185 -15.34 -0.70 0.42
N SER A 186 -16.62 -1.00 0.21
CA SER A 186 -17.67 -0.01 0.03
C SER A 186 -17.94 0.79 1.30
N SER A 187 -18.64 1.92 1.18
CA SER A 187 -19.27 2.56 2.33
C SER A 187 -20.26 1.59 2.98
N ARG A 188 -20.54 1.81 4.25
CA ARG A 188 -21.48 0.99 5.00
C ARG A 188 -22.88 1.05 4.37
N ARG A 189 -23.49 -0.11 4.14
CA ARG A 189 -24.86 -0.26 3.62
C ARG A 189 -25.78 -0.82 4.70
N SER A 190 -27.06 -0.44 4.65
CA SER A 190 -28.06 -0.76 5.68
C SER A 190 -29.26 -1.57 5.17
N ASN A 191 -29.27 -2.01 3.91
CA ASN A 191 -30.28 -2.94 3.43
C ASN A 191 -29.88 -4.36 3.85
N VAL A 192 -30.34 -4.79 5.01
CA VAL A 192 -29.91 -6.04 5.66
C VAL A 192 -31.00 -7.12 5.62
N THR A 193 -32.21 -6.73 5.21
CA THR A 193 -33.39 -7.60 5.13
C THR A 193 -33.66 -8.12 3.72
N GLY A 194 -32.94 -7.60 2.72
CA GLY A 194 -33.04 -8.05 1.32
C GLY A 194 -32.01 -9.13 0.94
N ASP A 195 -32.21 -9.70 -0.23
CA ASP A 195 -31.33 -10.69 -0.85
C ASP A 195 -30.21 -10.03 -1.65
N ALA A 196 -29.15 -10.79 -1.90
CA ALA A 196 -28.03 -10.36 -2.73
C ALA A 196 -28.52 -9.94 -4.13
N PRO A 197 -27.90 -8.93 -4.78
CA PRO A 197 -26.76 -8.14 -4.30
C PRO A 197 -27.19 -6.87 -3.54
N THR A 198 -28.49 -6.67 -3.31
CA THR A 198 -29.02 -5.42 -2.73
C THR A 198 -29.10 -5.45 -1.22
N GLY A 199 -29.16 -6.64 -0.61
CA GLY A 199 -29.00 -6.85 0.82
C GLY A 199 -28.23 -8.12 1.14
N CYS A 200 -27.75 -8.21 2.39
CA CYS A 200 -26.90 -9.30 2.85
C CYS A 200 -27.40 -9.87 4.18
N ARG A 201 -28.56 -10.54 4.15
CA ARG A 201 -29.19 -11.11 5.34
C ARG A 201 -28.30 -12.10 6.11
N ASN A 202 -27.36 -12.75 5.43
CA ASN A 202 -26.40 -13.68 6.04
C ASN A 202 -25.26 -13.00 6.82
N LEU A 203 -25.11 -11.68 6.77
CA LEU A 203 -24.06 -10.95 7.49
C LEU A 203 -24.50 -10.43 8.86
N SER A 204 -25.74 -10.70 9.25
CA SER A 204 -26.24 -10.43 10.60
C SER A 204 -25.65 -11.45 11.57
N ILE A 205 -24.99 -10.97 12.62
CA ILE A 205 -24.47 -11.80 13.73
C ILE A 205 -25.66 -12.28 14.58
N PRO A 206 -25.84 -13.61 14.76
CA PRO A 206 -26.93 -14.12 15.57
C PRO A 206 -26.93 -13.56 16.99
N GLY A 207 -28.10 -13.14 17.49
CA GLY A 207 -28.27 -12.69 18.87
C GLY A 207 -27.81 -11.25 19.16
N VAL A 208 -27.34 -10.48 18.18
CA VAL A 208 -27.02 -9.06 18.33
C VAL A 208 -28.13 -8.20 17.71
N PRO A 209 -28.98 -7.53 18.51
CA PRO A 209 -30.08 -6.72 17.99
C PRO A 209 -29.62 -5.56 17.11
N GLY A 210 -30.37 -5.31 16.03
CA GLY A 210 -30.13 -4.16 15.16
C GLY A 210 -28.85 -4.24 14.34
N ASN A 211 -28.30 -5.45 14.17
CA ASN A 211 -27.14 -5.64 13.33
C ASN A 211 -27.47 -5.97 11.87
N GLY A 212 -26.47 -5.92 11.03
CA GLY A 212 -26.52 -6.44 9.66
C GLY A 212 -25.96 -5.46 8.64
N GLN A 213 -25.52 -4.27 9.05
CA GLN A 213 -24.87 -3.36 8.11
C GLN A 213 -23.68 -4.06 7.48
N TRP A 214 -23.42 -3.81 6.20
CA TRP A 214 -22.43 -4.57 5.44
C TRP A 214 -21.61 -3.69 4.51
N ARG A 215 -20.49 -4.24 4.05
CA ARG A 215 -19.63 -3.70 2.99
C ARG A 215 -19.38 -4.78 1.94
N SER A 216 -19.04 -4.34 0.74
CA SER A 216 -18.73 -5.17 -0.43
C SER A 216 -17.53 -4.61 -1.16
N PRO A 217 -16.93 -5.37 -2.10
CA PRO A 217 -15.97 -4.82 -3.04
C PRO A 217 -16.56 -3.64 -3.83
N ALA A 218 -15.74 -2.60 -4.02
CA ALA A 218 -16.08 -1.40 -4.75
C ALA A 218 -14.80 -0.69 -5.22
N GLY A 219 -14.90 0.15 -6.27
CA GLY A 219 -13.76 0.85 -6.86
C GLY A 219 -13.78 0.80 -8.39
N LYS A 220 -12.62 0.96 -9.03
CA LYS A 220 -12.46 0.96 -10.49
C LYS A 220 -12.36 -0.47 -11.00
N ASN A 221 -13.19 -0.81 -11.99
CA ASN A 221 -13.15 -2.10 -12.69
C ASN A 221 -13.11 -3.31 -11.75
N VAL A 222 -13.88 -3.28 -10.65
CA VAL A 222 -13.91 -4.38 -9.68
C VAL A 222 -14.35 -5.67 -10.39
N PRO A 223 -13.53 -6.73 -10.38
CA PRO A 223 -13.87 -7.96 -11.07
C PRO A 223 -15.16 -8.57 -10.54
N ALA A 224 -16.00 -9.05 -11.47
CA ALA A 224 -17.32 -9.55 -11.13
C ALA A 224 -17.26 -10.75 -10.16
N TYR A 225 -16.22 -11.58 -10.22
CA TYR A 225 -16.06 -12.73 -9.32
C TYR A 225 -15.88 -12.36 -7.85
N LEU A 226 -15.41 -11.13 -7.54
CA LEU A 226 -15.37 -10.64 -6.17
C LEU A 226 -16.75 -10.20 -5.65
N ASN A 227 -17.68 -9.86 -6.56
CA ASN A 227 -19.02 -9.38 -6.24
C ASN A 227 -20.13 -10.42 -6.45
N ARG A 228 -19.77 -11.70 -6.65
CA ARG A 228 -20.77 -12.76 -6.83
C ARG A 228 -21.52 -13.05 -5.53
N PRO A 229 -22.81 -13.42 -5.62
CA PRO A 229 -23.52 -14.07 -4.52
C PRO A 229 -22.82 -15.36 -4.07
N ASP A 230 -23.26 -15.91 -2.95
CA ASP A 230 -22.78 -17.21 -2.49
C ASP A 230 -23.01 -18.30 -3.56
N PRO A 231 -22.02 -19.15 -3.84
CA PRO A 231 -22.13 -20.16 -4.90
C PRO A 231 -23.10 -21.30 -4.58
N THR A 232 -23.45 -21.48 -3.29
CA THR A 232 -24.38 -22.51 -2.82
C THR A 232 -25.80 -21.97 -2.65
N ASP A 233 -25.95 -20.67 -2.35
CA ASP A 233 -27.24 -19.98 -2.30
C ASP A 233 -27.15 -18.57 -2.92
N PRO A 234 -27.62 -18.36 -4.16
CA PRO A 234 -27.49 -17.08 -4.86
C PRO A 234 -28.32 -15.94 -4.24
N THR A 235 -29.16 -16.23 -3.23
CA THR A 235 -29.86 -15.20 -2.46
C THR A 235 -28.98 -14.58 -1.36
N LEU A 236 -27.84 -15.21 -1.05
CA LEU A 236 -26.91 -14.77 -0.01
C LEU A 236 -25.72 -14.01 -0.61
N CYS A 237 -25.16 -13.09 0.19
CA CYS A 237 -23.95 -12.40 -0.21
C CYS A 237 -22.75 -13.35 -0.18
N GLY A 238 -21.84 -13.23 -1.14
CA GLY A 238 -20.66 -14.10 -1.26
C GLY A 238 -19.51 -13.71 -0.32
N ARG A 239 -18.40 -14.44 -0.45
CA ARG A 239 -17.20 -14.38 0.41
C ARG A 239 -16.70 -12.97 0.74
N TYR A 240 -16.70 -12.06 -0.23
CA TYR A 240 -16.07 -10.73 -0.07
C TYR A 240 -17.01 -9.67 0.49
N PHE A 241 -18.25 -10.02 0.82
CA PHE A 241 -19.12 -9.17 1.59
C PHE A 241 -18.84 -9.40 3.08
N ILE A 242 -18.77 -8.32 3.86
CA ILE A 242 -18.38 -8.40 5.26
C ILE A 242 -19.36 -7.62 6.15
N ASN A 243 -19.48 -8.06 7.39
CA ASN A 243 -20.19 -7.30 8.42
C ASN A 243 -19.50 -5.94 8.62
N ALA A 244 -20.30 -4.89 8.74
CA ALA A 244 -19.85 -3.52 8.93
C ALA A 244 -20.60 -2.85 10.10
N ASP A 245 -21.22 -3.64 10.97
CA ASP A 245 -22.10 -3.14 11.99
C ASP A 245 -21.35 -2.39 13.09
N LYS A 246 -21.84 -1.21 13.45
CA LYS A 246 -21.22 -0.40 14.51
C LYS A 246 -21.33 -1.04 15.89
N ASN A 247 -22.28 -1.95 16.11
CA ASN A 247 -22.42 -2.66 17.38
C ASN A 247 -21.49 -3.87 17.46
N ASN A 248 -20.91 -4.28 16.33
CA ASN A 248 -19.82 -5.25 16.30
C ASN A 248 -18.49 -4.51 16.48
N ASP A 249 -18.25 -4.03 17.70
CA ASP A 249 -17.07 -3.23 18.02
C ASP A 249 -15.98 -3.98 18.80
N TYR A 250 -16.20 -5.28 19.08
CA TYR A 250 -15.24 -6.13 19.78
C TYR A 250 -14.85 -5.60 21.17
N GLY A 251 -15.75 -4.85 21.82
CA GLY A 251 -15.51 -4.23 23.13
C GLY A 251 -14.69 -2.94 23.07
N THR A 252 -14.27 -2.49 21.88
CA THR A 252 -13.45 -1.29 21.72
C THR A 252 -14.19 0.00 22.11
N LYS A 253 -15.53 0.01 22.09
CA LYS A 253 -16.33 1.14 22.59
C LYS A 253 -16.35 1.26 24.11
N ALA A 254 -16.08 0.16 24.81
CA ALA A 254 -16.10 0.10 26.27
C ALA A 254 -14.71 0.28 26.91
N ALA A 255 -13.67 0.46 26.11
CA ALA A 255 -12.29 0.57 26.56
C ALA A 255 -11.62 1.88 26.12
N PHE A 256 -10.84 2.49 27.00
CA PHE A 256 -9.97 3.62 26.70
C PHE A 256 -8.57 3.11 26.30
N PRO A 257 -7.90 3.68 25.27
CA PRO A 257 -8.33 4.79 24.42
C PRO A 257 -9.15 4.38 23.19
N SER A 258 -9.46 3.09 23.01
CA SER A 258 -10.04 2.57 21.77
C SER A 258 -11.41 3.15 21.39
N TRP A 259 -12.18 3.63 22.36
CA TRP A 259 -13.46 4.28 22.12
C TRP A 259 -13.39 5.57 21.27
N LEU A 260 -12.20 6.18 21.10
CA LEU A 260 -11.98 7.34 20.23
C LEU A 260 -11.99 6.94 18.75
N TYR A 261 -11.53 5.73 18.46
CA TYR A 261 -11.44 5.17 17.12
C TYR A 261 -11.93 3.71 17.14
N PRO A 262 -13.20 3.44 17.47
CA PRO A 262 -13.66 2.08 17.72
C PRO A 262 -13.53 1.20 16.47
N GLY A 263 -13.30 -0.09 16.68
CA GLY A 263 -13.56 -1.09 15.66
C GLY A 263 -15.04 -1.05 15.31
N GLU A 264 -15.40 -1.02 14.04
CA GLU A 264 -16.81 -1.04 13.63
C GLU A 264 -16.99 -2.05 12.50
N GLY A 265 -17.48 -3.24 12.87
CA GLY A 265 -17.58 -4.39 12.00
C GLY A 265 -16.21 -4.95 11.60
N ASN A 266 -16.19 -5.75 10.55
CA ASN A 266 -15.03 -6.54 10.14
C ASN A 266 -14.12 -5.75 9.18
N ARG A 267 -14.22 -4.42 9.09
CA ARG A 267 -13.45 -3.66 8.08
C ARG A 267 -11.94 -3.88 8.20
N PHE A 268 -11.42 -3.91 9.42
CA PHE A 268 -9.98 -3.99 9.72
C PHE A 268 -9.61 -5.16 10.63
N VAL A 269 -10.58 -6.02 10.92
CA VAL A 269 -10.41 -7.23 11.72
C VAL A 269 -11.07 -8.38 10.98
N PRO A 270 -10.53 -9.60 11.05
CA PRO A 270 -11.12 -10.74 10.35
C PRO A 270 -12.58 -10.98 10.74
N GLY A 271 -12.93 -10.77 12.02
CA GLY A 271 -14.22 -11.17 12.56
C GLY A 271 -14.31 -12.67 12.79
N ASN A 272 -15.50 -13.12 13.23
CA ASN A 272 -15.69 -14.49 13.72
C ASN A 272 -16.41 -15.40 12.70
N ASP A 273 -16.86 -14.85 11.58
CA ASP A 273 -17.53 -15.60 10.53
C ASP A 273 -16.50 -16.06 9.47
N PRO A 274 -16.16 -17.36 9.42
CA PRO A 274 -15.16 -17.85 8.48
C PRO A 274 -15.56 -17.71 7.01
N ALA A 275 -16.86 -17.57 6.70
CA ALA A 275 -17.33 -17.36 5.34
C ALA A 275 -17.19 -15.89 4.89
N HIS A 276 -17.01 -14.96 5.83
CA HIS A 276 -17.06 -13.52 5.60
C HIS A 276 -15.93 -12.77 6.34
N LEU A 277 -14.73 -13.35 6.32
CA LEU A 277 -13.56 -12.77 6.97
C LEU A 277 -13.21 -11.41 6.35
N GLY A 278 -13.05 -10.42 7.22
CA GLY A 278 -12.64 -9.05 6.91
C GLY A 278 -11.16 -8.77 7.15
N GLY A 279 -10.83 -7.50 7.40
CA GLY A 279 -9.46 -7.02 7.65
C GLY A 279 -8.44 -7.44 6.58
N ASP A 280 -7.19 -7.59 6.99
CA ASP A 280 -6.08 -7.94 6.09
C ASP A 280 -6.32 -9.26 5.34
N THR A 281 -7.08 -10.20 5.93
CA THR A 281 -7.49 -11.46 5.27
C THR A 281 -8.35 -11.18 4.04
N TRP A 282 -9.28 -10.23 4.11
CA TRP A 282 -10.10 -9.85 2.97
C TRP A 282 -9.26 -9.29 1.82
N ALA A 283 -8.30 -8.40 2.12
CA ALA A 283 -7.44 -7.80 1.12
C ALA A 283 -6.49 -8.83 0.48
N ALA A 284 -5.91 -9.71 1.30
CA ALA A 284 -5.03 -10.78 0.83
C ALA A 284 -5.76 -11.80 -0.05
N ASP A 285 -6.95 -12.27 0.37
CA ASP A 285 -7.74 -13.22 -0.41
C ASP A 285 -8.17 -12.61 -1.76
N ALA A 286 -8.61 -11.35 -1.75
CA ALA A 286 -8.98 -10.66 -2.98
C ALA A 286 -7.78 -10.48 -3.93
N ALA A 287 -6.59 -10.17 -3.38
CA ALA A 287 -5.36 -10.10 -4.16
C ALA A 287 -5.03 -11.44 -4.82
N ILE A 288 -5.05 -12.55 -4.05
CA ILE A 288 -4.76 -13.89 -4.53
C ILE A 288 -5.75 -14.30 -5.63
N GLU A 289 -7.04 -14.04 -5.43
CA GLU A 289 -8.07 -14.34 -6.43
C GLU A 289 -7.83 -13.59 -7.75
N MET A 290 -7.47 -12.31 -7.68
CA MET A 290 -7.09 -11.53 -8.85
C MET A 290 -5.79 -12.02 -9.48
N MET A 291 -4.82 -12.49 -8.70
CA MET A 291 -3.59 -13.09 -9.25
C MET A 291 -3.86 -14.35 -10.08
N HIS A 292 -4.92 -15.09 -9.76
CA HIS A 292 -5.33 -16.29 -10.49
C HIS A 292 -6.12 -15.99 -11.78
N HIS A 293 -6.84 -14.88 -11.83
CA HIS A 293 -7.76 -14.58 -12.92
C HIS A 293 -7.25 -13.50 -13.88
N GLU A 294 -6.45 -12.55 -13.40
CA GLU A 294 -6.02 -11.40 -14.18
C GLU A 294 -4.66 -11.61 -14.85
N ASN A 295 -4.50 -11.05 -16.04
CA ASN A 295 -3.19 -10.93 -16.68
C ASN A 295 -2.45 -9.70 -16.12
N TRP A 296 -1.81 -9.83 -14.97
CA TRP A 296 -1.18 -8.69 -14.27
C TRP A 296 0.35 -8.64 -14.43
N SER A 297 0.90 -7.42 -14.40
CA SER A 297 2.34 -7.15 -14.29
C SER A 297 2.71 -6.38 -13.02
N GLY A 298 1.76 -5.69 -12.40
CA GLY A 298 1.93 -5.02 -11.12
C GLY A 298 0.74 -5.21 -10.20
N MET A 299 1.01 -5.40 -8.90
CA MET A 299 -0.03 -5.42 -7.88
C MET A 299 0.43 -4.69 -6.62
N PHE A 300 -0.43 -3.84 -6.07
CA PHE A 300 -0.24 -3.14 -4.81
C PHE A 300 -1.32 -3.56 -3.82
N VAL A 301 -0.92 -4.28 -2.77
CA VAL A 301 -1.80 -4.75 -1.69
C VAL A 301 -1.52 -3.91 -0.45
N THR A 302 -2.52 -3.19 0.03
CA THR A 302 -2.43 -2.42 1.28
C THR A 302 -3.27 -3.06 2.37
N LEU A 303 -2.67 -3.17 3.56
CA LEU A 303 -3.19 -3.90 4.72
C LEU A 303 -3.32 -2.92 5.90
N GLY A 304 -4.57 -2.60 6.26
CA GLY A 304 -4.88 -1.56 7.26
C GLY A 304 -5.00 -2.05 8.71
N GLY A 305 -4.84 -3.34 8.99
CA GLY A 305 -5.08 -3.92 10.32
C GLY A 305 -4.20 -3.33 11.43
N ILE A 306 -2.90 -3.17 11.16
CA ILE A 306 -1.93 -2.60 12.12
C ILE A 306 -2.25 -1.14 12.41
N ASP A 307 -2.48 -0.35 11.37
CA ASP A 307 -2.91 1.05 11.48
C ASP A 307 -4.16 1.20 12.34
N LYS A 308 -5.19 0.39 12.07
CA LYS A 308 -6.41 0.44 12.88
C LYS A 308 -6.14 0.09 14.34
N ALA A 309 -5.32 -0.92 14.60
CA ALA A 309 -4.94 -1.30 15.96
C ALA A 309 -4.21 -0.15 16.68
N ALA A 310 -3.30 0.53 16.00
CA ALA A 310 -2.57 1.66 16.57
C ALA A 310 -3.47 2.90 16.79
N HIS A 311 -4.44 3.18 15.91
CA HIS A 311 -5.46 4.21 16.18
C HIS A 311 -6.32 3.88 17.41
N MET A 312 -6.63 2.60 17.63
CA MET A 312 -7.43 2.17 18.79
C MET A 312 -6.62 2.26 20.09
N TRP A 313 -5.38 1.81 20.10
CA TRP A 313 -4.65 1.55 21.34
C TRP A 313 -3.47 2.50 21.57
N GLY A 314 -3.23 3.42 20.64
CA GLY A 314 -2.01 4.22 20.55
C GLY A 314 -0.90 3.47 19.84
N ALA A 315 0.13 4.19 19.44
CA ALA A 315 1.41 3.59 19.11
C ALA A 315 2.01 2.96 20.38
N GLN A 316 2.83 1.93 20.21
CA GLN A 316 3.36 1.10 21.30
C GLN A 316 4.05 1.87 22.45
N ALA A 317 4.53 3.09 22.20
CA ALA A 317 5.18 3.95 23.18
C ALA A 317 4.44 5.26 23.44
N ASP A 318 3.13 5.31 23.17
CA ASP A 318 2.27 6.38 23.66
C ASP A 318 2.14 6.20 25.17
N THR A 319 3.13 6.68 25.92
CA THR A 319 2.93 6.87 27.35
C THR A 319 1.74 7.79 27.50
N ALA A 320 0.62 7.25 28.01
CA ALA A 320 -0.48 8.07 28.49
C ALA A 320 0.12 9.19 29.34
N PRO A 321 -0.30 10.46 29.16
CA PRO A 321 0.18 11.52 30.03
C PRO A 321 0.00 11.05 31.48
N ARG A 322 1.10 11.03 32.25
CA ARG A 322 1.16 10.43 33.60
C ARG A 322 0.13 11.02 34.58
N THR A 323 -0.59 12.06 34.18
CA THR A 323 -1.79 12.58 34.80
C THR A 323 -2.65 13.23 33.70
N ALA A 324 -3.68 12.55 33.22
CA ALA A 324 -4.78 13.28 32.61
C ALA A 324 -5.48 14.05 33.75
N PRO A 325 -5.58 15.39 33.71
CA PRO A 325 -6.39 16.11 34.69
C PRO A 325 -7.83 15.58 34.60
N PRO A 326 -8.56 15.48 35.73
CA PRO A 326 -9.95 15.08 35.70
C PRO A 326 -10.71 16.01 34.76
N TRP A 327 -11.49 15.40 33.87
CA TRP A 327 -12.40 16.12 32.98
C TRP A 327 -13.32 17.01 33.82
N PRO A 328 -13.47 18.32 33.50
CA PRO A 328 -14.50 19.12 34.13
C PRO A 328 -15.86 18.58 33.68
N GLY A 329 -16.60 18.03 34.65
CA GLY A 329 -18.02 17.67 34.49
C GLY A 329 -18.92 18.89 34.46
#